data_AF-A0A1V9XAK8-F1
#
_entry.id   AF-A0A1V9XAK8-F1
#
_cell.length_a   1.000
_cell.length_b   1.000
_cell.length_c   1.000
_cell.angle_alpha   90.00
_cell.angle_beta   90.00
_cell.angle_gamma   90.00
#
_symmetry.space_group_name_H-M   'P 1'
#
loop_
_entity.id
_entity.type
_entity.pdbx_description
1 polymer ?
#
loop_
_entity_poly.entity_id
_entity_poly.type
_entity_poly.pdbx_seq_one_letter_code
_entity_poly.pdbx_strand_id
1 'polypeptide(L)'
;MECPLLRDLTRTMNDHNLSYQHGTQSKTSLNHSLANDVLVISCTCVLVTFHSFSSFDHALIGTDTQCLDTQASSQNGEPHKNLKKRRMNIFEVVECTDNFIKEPMSVVLKTFVEGVGYAGDVVKIPPMQARLDFLLPGIAEYPTPEALEWARQYQANTDIKRHSSLFSPRIIRLLRETLFSLDMNASTRWRLEPWHVRTALRCAGLVVPEEAITLPEEPIEGPDNALGKDVVVQIMINGKDEARCRLRIQSAEAKSFTVSPLDDSGTPWFMEEPVAYLDAQKEEIAELHEITVDAYERELLELREKGIGI
;
A
#
# COMPACT_ATOMS: atom_id res chain seq x y z
N MET A 1 3.84 -18.62 16.48
CA MET A 1 4.71 -18.33 15.32
C MET A 1 3.78 -18.07 14.17
N GLU A 2 3.48 -16.80 13.90
CA GLU A 2 2.63 -16.42 12.76
C GLU A 2 3.46 -16.47 11.48
N CYS A 3 2.90 -17.03 10.41
CA CYS A 3 3.53 -16.99 9.11
C CYS A 3 3.77 -15.54 8.68
N PRO A 4 4.94 -15.20 8.11
CA PRO A 4 5.26 -13.84 7.67
C PRO A 4 4.32 -13.28 6.58
N LEU A 5 3.64 -14.13 5.81
CA LEU A 5 2.55 -13.70 4.90
C LEU A 5 1.39 -13.00 5.63
N LEU A 6 1.14 -13.34 6.91
CA LEU A 6 0.19 -12.64 7.79
C LEU A 6 0.76 -11.35 8.36
N ARG A 7 2.10 -11.14 8.38
CA ARG A 7 2.71 -9.86 8.78
C ARG A 7 2.39 -8.76 7.77
N ASP A 8 2.35 -9.07 6.48
CA ASP A 8 2.00 -8.07 5.46
C ASP A 8 0.50 -7.70 5.50
N LEU A 9 -0.38 -8.66 5.81
CA LEU A 9 -1.80 -8.40 6.05
C LEU A 9 -2.03 -7.61 7.36
N THR A 10 -1.35 -7.95 8.45
CA THR A 10 -1.52 -7.23 9.74
C THR A 10 -0.84 -5.86 9.77
N ARG A 11 0.27 -5.67 9.05
CA ARG A 11 0.97 -4.38 8.95
C ARG A 11 0.20 -3.39 8.08
N THR A 12 -0.41 -3.85 6.98
CA THR A 12 -1.33 -3.02 6.17
C THR A 12 -2.60 -2.62 6.95
N MET A 13 -3.09 -3.47 7.86
CA MET A 13 -4.20 -3.11 8.76
C MET A 13 -3.83 -2.15 9.89
N ASN A 14 -2.60 -2.18 10.40
CA ASN A 14 -2.15 -1.30 11.49
C ASN A 14 -1.79 0.12 11.03
N ASP A 15 -1.25 0.29 9.82
CA ASP A 15 -0.94 1.62 9.26
C ASP A 15 -2.22 2.45 8.99
N HIS A 16 -3.39 1.81 8.89
CA HIS A 16 -4.69 2.48 8.79
C HIS A 16 -5.36 2.83 10.13
N ASN A 17 -4.94 2.21 11.25
CA ASN A 17 -5.57 2.42 12.57
C ASN A 17 -4.85 3.45 13.46
N LEU A 18 -3.67 3.94 13.09
CA LEU A 18 -2.91 4.93 13.87
C LEU A 18 -3.36 6.39 13.65
N SER A 19 -4.38 6.66 12.84
CA SER A 19 -4.85 8.03 12.54
C SER A 19 -6.20 8.43 13.16
N TYR A 20 -6.84 7.58 13.97
CA TYR A 20 -8.14 7.89 14.57
C TYR A 20 -8.07 8.00 16.10
N GLN A 21 -7.94 9.23 16.61
CA GLN A 21 -8.39 9.58 17.96
C GLN A 21 -9.55 10.59 17.90
N HIS A 22 -10.68 10.14 18.44
CA HIS A 22 -11.84 10.84 19.02
C HIS A 22 -12.39 12.13 18.37
N GLY A 23 -13.64 12.01 17.88
CA GLY A 23 -14.57 13.14 17.70
C GLY A 23 -16.02 12.66 17.64
N THR A 24 -16.82 13.06 18.63
CA THR A 24 -18.22 12.68 18.87
C THR A 24 -19.24 13.28 17.88
N GLN A 25 -20.16 12.42 17.42
CA GLN A 25 -21.55 12.60 16.96
C GLN A 25 -22.04 13.93 16.32
N SER A 26 -22.71 13.84 15.16
CA SER A 26 -24.16 14.13 15.04
C SER A 26 -24.72 13.73 13.66
N LYS A 27 -25.99 13.31 13.66
CA LYS A 27 -26.78 12.85 12.51
C LYS A 27 -27.31 14.03 11.69
N THR A 28 -27.30 13.94 10.36
CA THR A 28 -28.37 14.49 9.50
C THR A 28 -28.40 13.83 8.12
N SER A 29 -29.60 13.81 7.58
CA SER A 29 -30.12 13.01 6.47
C SER A 29 -30.14 13.72 5.12
N LEU A 30 -30.34 12.91 4.06
CA LEU A 30 -31.04 13.18 2.78
C LEU A 30 -30.23 13.50 1.50
N ASN A 31 -30.47 12.60 0.53
CA ASN A 31 -30.80 12.79 -0.89
C ASN A 31 -29.79 12.45 -2.00
N HIS A 32 -30.24 11.50 -2.82
CA HIS A 32 -29.76 11.06 -4.12
C HIS A 32 -29.76 12.17 -5.19
N SER A 33 -28.73 12.20 -6.04
CA SER A 33 -28.91 12.26 -7.50
C SER A 33 -27.61 11.90 -8.27
N LEU A 34 -27.72 10.83 -9.05
CA LEU A 34 -27.04 10.43 -10.29
C LEU A 34 -25.97 11.35 -10.89
N ALA A 35 -24.75 10.82 -11.09
CA ALA A 35 -23.86 11.13 -12.23
C ALA A 35 -22.70 10.11 -12.36
N ASN A 36 -22.78 9.27 -13.40
CA ASN A 36 -21.75 8.57 -14.19
C ASN A 36 -20.49 8.00 -13.50
N ASP A 37 -20.47 6.67 -13.49
CA ASP A 37 -19.46 5.77 -12.92
C ASP A 37 -18.15 5.72 -13.73
N VAL A 38 -17.06 6.14 -13.08
CA VAL A 38 -15.70 5.67 -13.35
C VAL A 38 -15.29 4.89 -12.10
N LEU A 39 -15.37 3.56 -12.19
CA LEU A 39 -15.13 2.63 -11.09
C LEU A 39 -13.62 2.51 -10.81
N VAL A 40 -13.12 3.47 -10.03
CA VAL A 40 -11.85 3.34 -9.32
C VAL A 40 -12.10 2.38 -8.15
N ILE A 41 -11.21 1.41 -7.92
CA ILE A 41 -11.11 0.76 -6.60
C ILE A 41 -10.62 1.83 -5.64
N SER A 42 -11.55 2.66 -5.16
CA SER A 42 -11.29 3.84 -4.35
C SER A 42 -11.54 3.52 -2.89
N CYS A 43 -10.50 3.70 -2.07
CA CYS A 43 -10.68 3.98 -0.66
C CYS A 43 -11.27 5.39 -0.57
N THR A 44 -12.59 5.50 -0.36
CA THR A 44 -13.31 6.78 -0.37
C THR A 44 -13.14 7.51 0.96
N CYS A 45 -12.25 8.51 0.99
CA CYS A 45 -12.35 9.64 1.91
C CYS A 45 -13.15 10.75 1.22
N VAL A 46 -14.28 11.12 1.82
CA VAL A 46 -15.19 12.15 1.32
C VAL A 46 -14.53 13.54 1.44
N LEU A 47 -14.25 14.16 0.28
CA LEU A 47 -13.95 15.58 0.16
C LEU A 47 -15.25 16.37 0.25
N VAL A 48 -15.46 17.10 1.35
CA VAL A 48 -16.49 18.14 1.44
C VAL A 48 -15.88 19.44 0.92
N THR A 49 -16.43 19.95 -0.18
CA THR A 49 -16.20 21.31 -0.67
C THR A 49 -17.11 22.28 0.09
N PHE A 50 -16.53 23.36 0.64
CA PHE A 50 -17.27 24.54 1.08
C PHE A 50 -16.78 25.74 0.25
N HIS A 51 -17.72 26.38 -0.43
CA HIS A 51 -17.54 27.66 -1.11
C HIS A 51 -18.38 28.70 -0.38
N SER A 52 -17.73 29.69 0.24
CA SER A 52 -18.20 31.08 0.37
C SER A 52 -17.06 31.90 1.01
N PHE A 53 -16.34 32.70 0.23
CA PHE A 53 -16.54 34.14 0.08
C PHE A 53 -16.49 34.94 1.41
N SER A 54 -15.30 35.48 1.70
CA SER A 54 -15.18 36.83 2.28
C SER A 54 -13.84 37.44 1.87
N SER A 55 -13.94 38.54 1.15
CA SER A 55 -12.89 39.46 0.72
C SER A 55 -11.94 39.84 1.85
N PHE A 56 -10.63 39.74 1.62
CA PHE A 56 -9.62 40.61 2.25
C PHE A 56 -8.40 40.66 1.35
N ASP A 57 -8.28 41.75 0.59
CA ASP A 57 -7.01 42.21 0.06
C ASP A 57 -6.06 42.40 1.25
N HIS A 58 -4.86 41.82 1.20
CA HIS A 58 -3.65 42.44 1.74
C HIS A 58 -2.39 41.67 1.27
N ALA A 59 -1.65 42.36 0.39
CA ALA A 59 -0.19 42.47 0.33
C ALA A 59 0.70 41.24 0.58
N LEU A 60 1.55 40.98 -0.41
CA LEU A 60 2.86 40.32 -0.33
C LEU A 60 3.55 40.55 1.03
N ILE A 61 3.56 39.52 1.89
CA ILE A 61 4.50 39.44 3.00
C ILE A 61 5.66 38.60 2.50
N GLY A 62 6.63 39.27 1.90
CA GLY A 62 8.01 38.77 1.95
C GLY A 62 8.33 38.62 3.42
N THR A 63 8.64 37.40 3.84
CA THR A 63 9.16 37.15 5.19
C THR A 63 10.59 37.65 5.23
N ASP A 64 10.73 38.97 5.21
CA ASP A 64 11.75 39.62 5.99
C ASP A 64 11.43 39.23 7.42
N THR A 65 12.13 38.21 7.93
CA THR A 65 12.40 38.14 9.36
C THR A 65 13.08 39.45 9.71
N GLN A 66 12.27 40.45 10.06
CA GLN A 66 12.71 41.59 10.82
C GLN A 66 13.11 41.02 12.18
N CYS A 67 14.37 40.59 12.24
CA CYS A 67 15.16 40.76 13.44
C CYS A 67 14.80 42.17 13.93
N LEU A 68 14.17 42.27 15.10
CA LEU A 68 14.14 43.52 15.84
C LEU A 68 15.61 43.83 16.14
N ASP A 69 16.25 44.49 15.18
CA ASP A 69 17.58 45.06 15.28
C ASP A 69 17.49 46.12 16.35
N THR A 70 17.63 45.68 17.60
CA THR A 70 18.10 46.56 18.64
C THR A 70 19.49 46.95 18.21
N GLN A 71 19.58 48.13 17.57
CA GLN A 71 20.79 48.66 16.94
C GLN A 71 21.93 48.75 17.97
N ALA A 72 22.69 47.66 18.10
CA ALA A 72 24.04 47.68 18.63
C ALA A 72 24.96 47.76 17.41
N SER A 73 25.06 48.96 16.82
CA SER A 73 26.00 49.19 15.73
C SER A 73 27.43 48.98 16.24
N SER A 74 28.06 47.86 15.87
CA SER A 74 29.51 47.85 15.78
C SER A 74 29.87 48.74 14.60
N GLN A 75 30.19 50.00 14.88
CA GLN A 75 30.83 50.83 13.88
C GLN A 75 32.16 50.13 13.53
N ASN A 76 32.32 49.77 12.25
CA ASN A 76 33.58 49.36 11.62
C ASN A 76 33.99 47.88 11.68
N GLY A 77 33.10 46.90 11.48
CA GLY A 77 33.52 45.50 11.20
C GLY A 77 34.40 44.82 12.27
N GLU A 78 34.64 45.50 13.39
CA GLU A 78 35.38 44.98 14.53
C GLU A 78 34.42 44.08 15.33
N PRO A 79 34.90 42.91 15.81
CA PRO A 79 34.10 42.06 16.67
C PRO A 79 33.73 42.82 17.93
N HIS A 80 32.46 42.75 18.31
CA HIS A 80 31.91 43.56 19.40
C HIS A 80 32.61 43.20 20.74
N LYS A 81 33.45 44.12 21.24
CA LYS A 81 34.38 43.90 22.36
C LYS A 81 33.69 43.49 23.67
N ASN A 82 32.38 43.73 23.79
CA ASN A 82 31.61 43.47 25.01
C ASN A 82 30.93 42.10 25.07
N LEU A 83 30.96 41.27 24.02
CA LEU A 83 30.26 39.97 24.00
C LEU A 83 30.84 38.93 24.98
N LYS A 84 32.04 39.14 25.52
CA LYS A 84 32.71 38.20 26.46
C LYS A 84 32.21 38.29 27.90
N LYS A 85 31.26 39.18 28.22
CA LYS A 85 30.74 39.35 29.57
C LYS A 85 29.81 38.19 29.93
N ARG A 86 29.97 37.59 31.11
CA ARG A 86 29.13 36.46 31.61
C ARG A 86 27.62 36.70 31.49
N ARG A 87 27.17 37.95 31.63
CA ARG A 87 25.75 38.34 31.51
C ARG A 87 25.17 38.18 30.10
N MET A 88 26.01 38.17 29.07
CA MET A 88 25.62 38.01 27.66
C MET A 88 25.65 36.54 27.19
N ASN A 89 26.08 35.60 28.04
CA ASN A 89 26.01 34.15 27.79
C ASN A 89 24.71 33.52 28.33
N ILE A 90 23.71 34.34 28.65
CA ILE A 90 22.39 33.89 29.06
C ILE A 90 21.48 34.13 27.87
N PHE A 91 20.96 33.05 27.29
CA PHE A 91 20.09 33.09 26.13
C PHE A 91 18.68 32.68 26.52
N GLU A 92 17.70 33.27 25.84
CA GLU A 92 16.30 32.86 25.90
C GLU A 92 15.99 32.04 24.65
N VAL A 93 15.26 30.94 24.82
CA VAL A 93 14.85 30.09 23.69
C VAL A 93 13.70 30.79 22.97
N VAL A 94 13.98 31.33 21.80
CA VAL A 94 12.98 32.03 20.97
C VAL A 94 12.13 31.01 20.20
N GLU A 95 12.78 30.08 19.50
CA GLU A 95 12.12 29.05 18.69
C GLU A 95 12.87 27.72 18.78
N CYS A 96 12.11 26.61 18.82
CA CYS A 96 12.65 25.25 18.75
C CYS A 96 12.38 24.65 17.37
N THR A 97 13.40 24.60 16.52
CA THR A 97 13.27 24.10 15.13
C THR A 97 12.88 22.61 15.06
N ASP A 98 13.16 21.85 16.12
CA ASP A 98 12.88 20.41 16.18
C ASP A 98 11.39 20.07 16.23
N ASN A 99 10.54 21.01 16.69
CA ASN A 99 9.09 20.80 16.83
C ASN A 99 8.32 21.09 15.54
N PHE A 100 8.97 21.61 14.50
CA PHE A 100 8.28 21.89 13.24
C PHE A 100 8.02 20.61 12.46
N ILE A 101 6.84 20.54 11.85
CA ILE A 101 6.52 19.54 10.83
C ILE A 101 7.47 19.79 9.66
N LYS A 102 8.37 18.84 9.43
CA LYS A 102 9.37 18.97 8.37
C LYS A 102 8.70 18.84 7.01
N GLU A 103 9.03 19.74 6.11
CA GLU A 103 8.51 19.70 4.74
C GLU A 103 8.93 18.41 4.00
N PRO A 104 8.05 17.89 3.12
CA PRO A 104 8.39 16.73 2.31
C PRO A 104 9.52 17.08 1.34
N MET A 105 10.51 16.20 1.25
CA MET A 105 11.67 16.31 0.39
C MET A 105 11.34 15.75 -1.00
N SER A 106 11.69 16.49 -2.05
CA SER A 106 11.61 16.00 -3.43
C SER A 106 12.83 15.17 -3.80
N VAL A 107 12.62 14.02 -4.43
CA VAL A 107 13.66 13.13 -4.96
C VAL A 107 13.31 12.66 -6.37
N VAL A 108 14.32 12.28 -7.15
CA VAL A 108 14.18 11.69 -8.49
C VAL A 108 14.43 10.19 -8.40
N LEU A 109 13.47 9.37 -8.79
CA LEU A 109 13.57 7.92 -8.71
C LEU A 109 14.42 7.34 -9.85
N LYS A 110 15.34 6.42 -9.54
CA LYS A 110 16.13 5.68 -10.56
C LYS A 110 15.49 4.37 -10.96
N THR A 111 14.82 3.70 -10.01
CA THR A 111 14.11 2.43 -10.22
C THR A 111 12.62 2.60 -9.93
N PHE A 112 11.80 1.66 -10.43
CA PHE A 112 10.40 1.59 -10.04
C PHE A 112 10.29 1.17 -8.57
N VAL A 113 9.50 1.91 -7.81
CA VAL A 113 9.21 1.60 -6.40
C VAL A 113 7.69 1.53 -6.21
N GLU A 114 7.23 0.39 -5.72
CA GLU A 114 5.81 0.11 -5.50
C GLU A 114 5.17 1.14 -4.56
N GLY A 115 4.02 1.69 -4.96
CA GLY A 115 3.29 2.70 -4.20
C GLY A 115 3.90 4.11 -4.19
N VAL A 116 5.07 4.32 -4.80
CA VAL A 116 5.77 5.62 -4.78
C VAL A 116 5.85 6.25 -6.17
N GLY A 117 6.36 5.54 -7.17
CA GLY A 117 6.54 6.10 -8.52
C GLY A 117 7.35 5.22 -9.47
N TYR A 118 7.38 5.63 -10.74
CA TYR A 118 8.23 5.00 -11.75
C TYR A 118 9.63 5.63 -11.80
N ALA A 119 10.56 4.89 -12.40
CA ALA A 119 11.87 5.41 -12.71
C ALA A 119 11.76 6.69 -13.57
N GLY A 120 12.49 7.73 -13.19
CA GLY A 120 12.44 9.06 -13.79
C GLY A 120 11.38 10.00 -13.20
N ASP A 121 10.52 9.55 -12.28
CA ASP A 121 9.53 10.43 -11.66
C ASP A 121 10.13 11.28 -10.53
N VAL A 122 9.63 12.51 -10.39
CA VAL A 122 9.99 13.42 -9.28
C VAL A 122 8.89 13.35 -8.23
N VAL A 123 9.21 12.79 -7.06
CA VAL A 123 8.23 12.51 -6.00
C VAL A 123 8.59 13.28 -4.73
N LYS A 124 7.56 13.75 -4.01
CA LYS A 124 7.71 14.38 -2.69
C LYS A 124 7.39 13.36 -1.60
N ILE A 125 8.36 13.10 -0.72
CA ILE A 125 8.27 12.09 0.35
C ILE A 125 8.75 12.66 1.69
N PRO A 126 8.33 12.07 2.83
CA PRO A 126 8.82 12.47 4.14
C PRO A 126 10.35 12.42 4.22
N PRO A 127 11.00 13.40 4.87
CA PRO A 127 12.45 13.58 4.79
C PRO A 127 13.26 12.49 5.51
N MET A 128 12.64 11.76 6.45
CA MET A 128 13.28 10.58 7.07
C MET A 128 13.32 9.43 6.07
N GLN A 129 12.17 9.13 5.46
CA GLN A 129 12.02 8.08 4.46
C GLN A 129 12.91 8.35 3.25
N ALA A 130 12.92 9.58 2.73
CA ALA A 130 13.77 9.99 1.60
C ALA A 130 15.25 9.69 1.84
N ARG A 131 15.78 10.02 3.03
CA ARG A 131 17.19 9.84 3.34
C ARG A 131 17.55 8.38 3.57
N LEU A 132 16.76 7.65 4.34
CA LEU A 132 17.07 6.27 4.75
C LEU A 132 16.73 5.24 3.68
N ASP A 133 15.54 5.33 3.08
CA ASP A 133 15.00 4.27 2.23
C ASP A 133 15.30 4.48 0.75
N PHE A 134 15.56 5.73 0.33
CA PHE A 134 15.75 6.05 -1.09
C PHE A 134 17.17 6.51 -1.42
N LEU A 135 17.65 7.55 -0.74
CA LEU A 135 18.95 8.16 -1.03
C LEU A 135 20.12 7.30 -0.56
N LEU A 136 20.06 6.77 0.66
CA LEU A 136 21.12 5.92 1.21
C LEU A 136 21.37 4.64 0.38
N PRO A 137 20.35 3.85 -0.02
CA PRO A 137 20.56 2.71 -0.91
C PRO A 137 20.81 3.09 -2.38
N GLY A 138 20.68 4.37 -2.75
CA GLY A 138 20.88 4.84 -4.12
C GLY A 138 19.73 4.55 -5.08
N ILE A 139 18.53 4.29 -4.55
CA ILE A 139 17.28 4.08 -5.31
C ILE A 139 16.80 5.39 -5.92
N ALA A 140 17.06 6.51 -5.25
CA ALA A 140 16.73 7.85 -5.72
C ALA A 140 17.93 8.79 -5.64
N GLU A 141 17.82 9.92 -6.31
CA GLU A 141 18.79 11.01 -6.29
C GLU A 141 18.13 12.32 -5.89
N TYR A 142 18.94 13.25 -5.37
CA TYR A 142 18.49 14.63 -5.18
C TYR A 142 18.09 15.25 -6.54
N PRO A 143 17.18 16.24 -6.54
CA PRO A 143 16.75 16.93 -7.74
C PRO A 143 17.82 17.95 -8.18
N THR A 144 18.98 17.46 -8.59
CA THR A 144 20.00 18.25 -9.27
C THR A 144 19.55 18.53 -10.71
N PRO A 145 20.02 19.62 -11.35
CA PRO A 145 19.68 19.88 -12.75
C PRO A 145 20.04 18.71 -13.67
N GLU A 146 21.17 18.05 -13.41
CA GLU A 146 21.63 16.86 -14.13
C GLU A 146 20.67 15.67 -13.98
N ALA A 147 20.21 15.38 -12.75
CA ALA A 147 19.26 14.30 -12.51
C ALA A 147 17.89 14.56 -13.17
N LEU A 148 17.46 15.82 -13.21
CA LEU A 148 16.22 16.23 -13.89
C LEU A 148 16.32 16.07 -15.41
N GLU A 149 17.48 16.37 -16.00
CA GLU A 149 17.71 16.14 -17.43
C GLU A 149 17.73 14.66 -17.77
N TRP A 150 18.38 13.84 -16.94
CA TRP A 150 18.36 12.38 -17.07
C TRP A 150 16.92 11.84 -17.02
N ALA A 151 16.11 12.29 -16.05
CA ALA A 151 14.71 11.89 -15.91
C ALA A 151 13.88 12.21 -17.16
N ARG A 152 14.06 13.42 -17.74
CA ARG A 152 13.37 13.81 -18.98
C ARG A 152 13.78 12.94 -20.16
N GLN A 153 15.07 12.67 -20.31
CA GLN A 153 15.57 11.79 -21.38
C GLN A 153 15.07 10.35 -21.21
N TYR A 154 15.04 9.85 -19.99
CA TYR A 154 14.56 8.51 -19.67
C TYR A 154 13.07 8.34 -20.02
N GLN A 155 12.24 9.33 -19.65
CA GLN A 155 10.82 9.34 -19.98
C GLN A 155 10.54 9.47 -21.49
N ALA A 156 11.40 10.18 -22.23
CA ALA A 156 11.23 10.33 -23.68
C ALA A 156 11.65 9.08 -24.47
N ASN A 157 12.67 8.36 -24.00
CA ASN A 157 13.25 7.21 -24.71
C ASN A 157 12.60 5.87 -24.35
N THR A 158 11.88 5.79 -23.22
CA THR A 158 11.41 4.51 -22.68
C THR A 158 9.89 4.44 -22.67
N ASP A 159 9.32 3.58 -23.52
CA ASP A 159 7.92 3.16 -23.44
C ASP A 159 7.73 2.17 -22.29
N ILE A 160 7.78 2.68 -21.05
CA ILE A 160 7.63 1.86 -19.85
C ILE A 160 6.18 1.40 -19.78
N LYS A 161 5.95 0.08 -19.73
CA LYS A 161 4.62 -0.50 -19.47
C LYS A 161 4.17 -0.11 -18.06
N ARG A 162 3.49 1.03 -17.96
CA ARG A 162 2.90 1.51 -16.70
C ARG A 162 1.72 0.63 -16.34
N HIS A 163 1.68 0.21 -15.09
CA HIS A 163 0.49 -0.36 -14.48
C HIS A 163 -0.63 0.68 -14.40
N SER A 164 -1.85 0.24 -14.15
CA SER A 164 -2.97 1.14 -13.93
C SER A 164 -2.77 2.02 -12.69
N SER A 165 -2.12 1.48 -11.65
CA SER A 165 -1.80 2.19 -10.41
C SER A 165 -0.43 1.78 -9.87
N LEU A 166 0.14 2.62 -9.00
CA LEU A 166 1.42 2.33 -8.34
C LEU A 166 1.35 1.14 -7.37
N PHE A 167 0.15 0.82 -6.88
CA PHE A 167 -0.11 -0.30 -5.97
C PHE A 167 -0.51 -1.60 -6.69
N SER A 168 -0.87 -1.52 -7.98
CA SER A 168 -1.25 -2.68 -8.79
C SER A 168 -0.27 -3.85 -8.69
N PRO A 169 1.06 -3.69 -8.90
CA PRO A 169 1.98 -4.83 -8.84
C PRO A 169 2.00 -5.51 -7.46
N ARG A 170 1.91 -4.72 -6.38
CA ARG A 170 1.80 -5.24 -5.03
C ARG A 170 0.53 -6.06 -4.83
N ILE A 171 -0.61 -5.58 -5.34
CA ILE A 171 -1.90 -6.29 -5.26
C ILE A 171 -1.87 -7.57 -6.11
N ILE A 172 -1.29 -7.52 -7.31
CA ILE A 172 -1.12 -8.70 -8.18
C ILE A 172 -0.27 -9.76 -7.47
N ARG A 173 0.83 -9.34 -6.82
CA ARG A 173 1.69 -10.23 -6.04
C ARG A 173 0.93 -10.87 -4.88
N LEU A 174 0.24 -10.05 -4.09
CA LEU A 174 -0.60 -10.51 -2.97
C LEU A 174 -1.59 -11.57 -3.44
N LEU A 175 -2.38 -11.27 -4.48
CA LEU A 175 -3.41 -12.16 -5.00
C LEU A 175 -2.87 -13.49 -5.54
N ARG A 176 -1.64 -13.51 -6.06
CA ARG A 176 -0.98 -14.71 -6.58
C ARG A 176 -0.38 -15.59 -5.49
N GLU A 177 0.23 -14.97 -4.48
CA GLU A 177 0.92 -15.65 -3.39
C GLU A 177 -0.04 -16.15 -2.30
N THR A 178 -1.21 -15.53 -2.14
CA THR A 178 -2.16 -15.90 -1.07
C THR A 178 -3.19 -16.91 -1.54
N LEU A 179 -3.37 -17.97 -0.75
CA LEU A 179 -4.50 -18.90 -0.89
C LEU A 179 -5.71 -18.37 -0.12
N PHE A 180 -6.80 -18.12 -0.84
CA PHE A 180 -8.06 -17.67 -0.23
C PHE A 180 -8.97 -18.85 0.07
N SER A 181 -9.61 -18.84 1.25
CA SER A 181 -10.66 -19.81 1.56
C SER A 181 -11.99 -19.36 0.97
N LEU A 182 -12.64 -20.26 0.24
CA LEU A 182 -13.96 -20.10 -0.34
C LEU A 182 -14.94 -20.97 0.44
N ASP A 183 -15.61 -20.36 1.41
CA ASP A 183 -16.54 -21.06 2.29
C ASP A 183 -17.86 -21.35 1.58
N MET A 184 -18.19 -22.62 1.45
CA MET A 184 -19.44 -23.10 0.84
C MET A 184 -20.15 -24.08 1.76
N ASN A 185 -21.46 -24.26 1.55
CA ASN A 185 -22.23 -25.24 2.30
C ASN A 185 -21.84 -26.67 1.86
N ALA A 186 -21.65 -27.59 2.82
CA ALA A 186 -21.34 -28.99 2.52
C ALA A 186 -22.58 -29.84 2.21
N SER A 187 -23.76 -29.47 2.71
CA SER A 187 -24.98 -30.29 2.58
C SER A 187 -25.90 -29.83 1.45
N THR A 188 -25.89 -28.53 1.15
CA THR A 188 -26.80 -27.93 0.18
C THR A 188 -26.08 -27.72 -1.14
N ARG A 189 -26.69 -28.14 -2.26
CA ARG A 189 -26.15 -27.86 -3.60
C ARG A 189 -25.97 -26.35 -3.83
N TRP A 190 -24.85 -25.97 -4.42
CA TRP A 190 -24.54 -24.58 -4.74
C TRP A 190 -23.83 -24.50 -6.08
N ARG A 191 -23.93 -23.32 -6.70
CA ARG A 191 -23.23 -22.97 -7.94
C ARG A 191 -22.35 -21.76 -7.65
N LEU A 192 -21.09 -21.81 -8.09
CA LEU A 192 -20.18 -20.70 -7.89
C LEU A 192 -20.62 -19.50 -8.75
N GLU A 193 -20.75 -18.35 -8.08
CA GLU A 193 -21.08 -17.06 -8.68
C GLU A 193 -20.12 -15.99 -8.16
N PRO A 194 -19.94 -14.86 -8.88
CA PRO A 194 -18.94 -13.85 -8.53
C PRO A 194 -19.08 -13.27 -7.11
N TRP A 195 -20.31 -13.15 -6.60
CA TRP A 195 -20.56 -12.63 -5.25
C TRP A 195 -19.99 -13.53 -4.13
N HIS A 196 -19.87 -14.84 -4.38
CA HIS A 196 -19.24 -15.75 -3.43
C HIS A 196 -17.74 -15.46 -3.31
N VAL A 197 -17.06 -15.27 -4.44
CA VAL A 197 -15.64 -14.89 -4.50
C VAL A 197 -15.43 -13.53 -3.84
N ARG A 198 -16.32 -12.56 -4.13
CA ARG A 198 -16.31 -11.26 -3.46
C ARG A 198 -16.42 -11.37 -1.94
N THR A 199 -17.27 -12.26 -1.43
CA THR A 199 -17.45 -12.47 0.01
C THR A 199 -16.20 -13.08 0.63
N ALA A 200 -15.59 -14.09 -0.03
CA ALA A 200 -14.34 -14.70 0.39
C ALA A 200 -13.19 -13.69 0.47
N LEU A 201 -13.01 -12.88 -0.59
CA LEU A 201 -12.00 -11.82 -0.62
C LEU A 201 -12.24 -10.77 0.47
N ARG A 202 -13.49 -10.42 0.73
CA ARG A 202 -13.85 -9.50 1.82
C ARG A 202 -13.52 -10.08 3.19
N CYS A 203 -13.72 -11.37 3.41
CA CYS A 203 -13.28 -12.05 4.64
C CYS A 203 -11.76 -12.00 4.80
N ALA A 204 -11.00 -12.01 3.71
CA ALA A 204 -9.55 -11.80 3.71
C ALA A 204 -9.13 -10.31 3.81
N GLY A 205 -10.07 -9.37 3.90
CA GLY A 205 -9.80 -7.94 4.01
C GLY A 205 -9.71 -7.18 2.68
N LEU A 206 -9.96 -7.85 1.54
CA LEU A 206 -9.93 -7.24 0.20
C LEU A 206 -11.33 -6.91 -0.29
N VAL A 207 -11.55 -5.66 -0.72
CA VAL A 207 -12.84 -5.22 -1.26
C VAL A 207 -12.76 -5.18 -2.78
N VAL A 208 -13.44 -6.11 -3.43
CA VAL A 208 -13.46 -6.25 -4.90
C VAL A 208 -14.92 -6.14 -5.41
N PRO A 209 -15.20 -5.36 -6.47
CA PRO A 209 -16.50 -5.34 -7.11
C PRO A 209 -16.74 -6.61 -7.94
N GLU A 210 -18.00 -7.03 -8.09
CA GLU A 210 -18.34 -8.28 -8.81
C GLU A 210 -17.99 -8.22 -10.30
N GLU A 211 -18.08 -7.03 -10.89
CA GLU A 211 -17.77 -6.78 -12.31
C GLU A 211 -16.30 -7.02 -12.65
N ALA A 212 -15.41 -6.93 -11.66
CA ALA A 212 -13.98 -7.16 -11.85
C ALA A 212 -13.61 -8.66 -11.78
N ILE A 213 -14.55 -9.53 -11.41
CA ILE A 213 -14.30 -10.95 -11.15
C ILE A 213 -14.78 -11.75 -12.36
N THR A 214 -13.85 -12.41 -13.04
CA THR A 214 -14.13 -13.29 -14.17
C THR A 214 -13.90 -14.74 -13.76
N LEU A 215 -15.01 -15.50 -13.74
CA LEU A 215 -15.02 -16.93 -13.46
C LEU A 215 -14.63 -17.76 -14.70
N PRO A 216 -14.17 -19.01 -14.53
CA PRO A 216 -13.96 -19.92 -15.65
C PRO A 216 -15.27 -20.20 -16.40
N GLU A 217 -15.16 -20.58 -17.68
CA GLU A 217 -16.31 -20.88 -18.55
C GLU A 217 -17.13 -22.08 -18.05
N GLU A 218 -16.46 -23.05 -17.43
CA GLU A 218 -17.08 -24.24 -16.87
C GLU A 218 -17.69 -23.94 -15.48
N PRO A 219 -19.00 -24.20 -15.29
CA PRO A 219 -19.67 -23.92 -14.02
C PRO A 219 -19.18 -24.88 -12.93
N ILE A 220 -18.81 -24.31 -11.78
CA ILE A 220 -18.39 -25.08 -10.60
C ILE A 220 -19.60 -25.31 -9.71
N GLU A 221 -19.91 -26.58 -9.46
CA GLU A 221 -21.04 -27.01 -8.64
C GLU A 221 -20.58 -27.95 -7.51
N GLY A 222 -21.12 -27.77 -6.31
CA GLY A 222 -20.90 -28.65 -5.14
C GLY A 222 -22.20 -29.33 -4.71
N PRO A 223 -22.14 -30.41 -3.89
CA PRO A 223 -21.21 -30.57 -2.76
C PRO A 223 -20.27 -31.79 -2.79
N ASP A 224 -20.59 -32.84 -3.55
CA ASP A 224 -20.01 -34.19 -3.32
C ASP A 224 -18.52 -34.32 -3.64
N ASN A 225 -17.99 -33.51 -4.58
CA ASN A 225 -16.60 -33.59 -5.04
C ASN A 225 -15.91 -32.21 -5.06
N ALA A 226 -16.48 -31.20 -4.43
CA ALA A 226 -15.99 -29.83 -4.52
C ALA A 226 -15.07 -29.43 -3.35
N LEU A 227 -15.27 -30.05 -2.18
CA LEU A 227 -14.56 -29.70 -0.95
C LEU A 227 -13.07 -30.06 -1.02
N GLY A 228 -12.21 -29.17 -0.53
CA GLY A 228 -10.76 -29.35 -0.51
C GLY A 228 -10.08 -29.18 -1.86
N LYS A 229 -10.81 -28.79 -2.90
CA LYS A 229 -10.28 -28.51 -4.23
C LYS A 229 -10.04 -27.02 -4.44
N ASP A 230 -9.08 -26.76 -5.31
CA ASP A 230 -8.64 -25.43 -5.67
C ASP A 230 -9.23 -24.99 -7.02
N VAL A 231 -9.54 -23.70 -7.09
CA VAL A 231 -10.13 -23.00 -8.24
C VAL A 231 -9.33 -21.74 -8.49
N VAL A 232 -9.09 -21.43 -9.76
CA VAL A 232 -8.49 -20.14 -10.15
C VAL A 232 -9.56 -19.20 -10.67
N VAL A 233 -9.51 -17.97 -10.18
CA VAL A 233 -10.37 -16.88 -10.64
C VAL A 233 -9.51 -15.72 -11.11
N GLN A 234 -9.91 -15.10 -12.21
CA GLN A 234 -9.24 -13.92 -12.75
C GLN A 234 -9.90 -12.66 -12.19
N ILE A 235 -9.09 -11.72 -11.75
CA ILE A 235 -9.51 -10.43 -11.19
C ILE A 235 -8.86 -9.31 -12.01
N MET A 236 -9.69 -8.40 -12.50
CA MET A 236 -9.26 -7.24 -13.26
C MET A 236 -9.11 -6.02 -12.34
N ILE A 237 -7.91 -5.45 -12.30
CA ILE A 237 -7.57 -4.26 -11.52
C ILE A 237 -7.63 -3.05 -12.46
N ASN A 238 -8.57 -2.15 -12.18
CA ASN A 238 -8.79 -0.90 -12.92
C ASN A 238 -8.87 -1.06 -14.45
N GLY A 239 -9.43 -2.17 -14.94
CA GLY A 239 -9.67 -2.40 -16.36
C GLY A 239 -8.43 -2.67 -17.22
N LYS A 240 -7.23 -2.80 -16.63
CA LYS A 240 -5.96 -2.91 -17.39
C LYS A 240 -5.01 -3.96 -16.86
N ASP A 241 -4.86 -4.07 -15.53
CA ASP A 241 -4.00 -5.09 -14.94
C ASP A 241 -4.83 -6.32 -14.59
N GLU A 242 -4.30 -7.51 -14.85
CA GLU A 242 -4.99 -8.78 -14.57
C GLU A 242 -4.21 -9.57 -13.52
N ALA A 243 -4.93 -10.05 -12.51
CA ALA A 243 -4.42 -10.91 -11.45
C ALA A 243 -5.16 -12.24 -11.44
N ARG A 244 -4.43 -13.32 -11.18
CA ARG A 244 -4.99 -14.67 -11.02
C ARG A 244 -4.92 -15.02 -9.54
N CYS A 245 -6.02 -15.52 -9.01
CA CYS A 245 -6.16 -15.80 -7.58
C CYS A 245 -6.50 -17.26 -7.38
N ARG A 246 -5.76 -17.93 -6.49
CA ARG A 246 -6.03 -19.31 -6.09
C ARG A 246 -6.99 -19.30 -4.90
N LEU A 247 -8.13 -19.97 -5.05
CA LEU A 247 -9.12 -20.16 -3.99
C LEU A 247 -9.29 -21.63 -3.69
N ARG A 248 -9.40 -21.99 -2.42
CA ARG A 248 -9.68 -23.35 -1.95
C ARG A 248 -11.10 -23.42 -1.43
N ILE A 249 -11.89 -24.36 -1.95
CA ILE A 249 -13.26 -24.59 -1.48
C ILE A 249 -13.21 -25.29 -0.12
N GLN A 250 -13.74 -24.63 0.91
CA GLN A 250 -13.86 -25.17 2.25
C GLN A 250 -15.34 -25.27 2.68
N SER A 251 -15.63 -26.19 3.58
CA SER A 251 -16.96 -26.24 4.20
C SER A 251 -17.11 -25.10 5.19
N ALA A 252 -18.19 -24.33 5.08
CA ALA A 252 -18.53 -23.27 6.03
C ALA A 252 -18.70 -23.80 7.47
N GLU A 253 -19.03 -25.08 7.62
CA GLU A 253 -19.18 -25.74 8.92
C GLU A 253 -17.81 -26.04 9.57
N ALA A 254 -16.73 -26.11 8.77
CA ALA A 254 -15.38 -26.39 9.24
C ALA A 254 -14.65 -25.14 9.78
N LYS A 255 -15.30 -23.97 9.83
CA LYS A 255 -14.66 -22.72 10.24
C LYS A 255 -14.15 -22.78 11.69
N SER A 256 -12.85 -22.89 11.85
CA SER A 256 -12.12 -22.11 12.85
C SER A 256 -11.83 -20.74 12.23
N PHE A 257 -12.15 -19.65 12.95
CA PHE A 257 -12.18 -18.28 12.42
C PHE A 257 -10.79 -17.65 12.20
N THR A 258 -9.77 -18.48 12.04
CA THR A 258 -8.38 -18.09 11.87
C THR A 258 -7.82 -18.95 10.77
N VAL A 259 -7.28 -18.32 9.73
CA VAL A 259 -6.28 -18.96 8.85
C VAL A 259 -5.08 -19.24 9.74
N SER A 260 -5.17 -20.31 10.54
CA SER A 260 -4.03 -20.85 11.25
C SER A 260 -3.10 -21.36 10.17
N PRO A 261 -1.83 -20.95 10.15
CA PRO A 261 -0.88 -21.46 9.16
C PRO A 261 -0.67 -22.98 9.24
N LEU A 262 -1.07 -23.58 10.36
CA LEU A 262 -1.23 -25.01 10.51
C LEU A 262 -2.72 -25.34 10.39
N ASP A 263 -3.08 -26.04 9.31
CA ASP A 263 -4.28 -26.86 9.27
C ASP A 263 -4.19 -27.97 10.34
N ASP A 264 -5.28 -28.72 10.57
CA ASP A 264 -5.34 -29.82 11.54
C ASP A 264 -4.26 -30.91 11.29
N SER A 265 -3.67 -30.95 10.09
CA SER A 265 -2.54 -31.81 9.69
C SER A 265 -1.19 -31.34 10.22
N GLY A 266 -1.07 -30.09 10.68
CA GLY A 266 0.17 -29.45 11.09
C GLY A 266 1.12 -29.12 9.93
N THR A 267 0.71 -29.36 8.69
CA THR A 267 1.48 -29.03 7.49
C THR A 267 0.95 -27.72 6.89
N PRO A 268 1.83 -26.76 6.55
CA PRO A 268 1.39 -25.54 5.88
C PRO A 268 0.78 -25.86 4.51
N TRP A 269 -0.30 -25.16 4.16
CA TRP A 269 -1.04 -25.36 2.90
C TRP A 269 -0.19 -25.24 1.62
N PHE A 270 0.95 -24.54 1.67
CA PHE A 270 1.88 -24.43 0.54
C PHE A 270 2.80 -25.65 0.36
N MET A 271 2.78 -26.62 1.29
CA MET A 271 3.47 -27.90 1.11
C MET A 271 2.52 -29.00 0.61
N GLU A 272 1.22 -28.74 0.59
CA GLU A 272 0.22 -29.67 0.08
C GLU A 272 0.12 -29.58 -1.44
N GLU A 273 0.08 -30.74 -2.10
CA GLU A 273 -0.10 -30.80 -3.55
C GLU A 273 -1.46 -30.16 -3.93
N PRO A 274 -1.48 -29.21 -4.89
CA PRO A 274 -2.71 -28.58 -5.33
C PRO A 274 -3.63 -29.60 -6.01
N VAL A 275 -4.86 -29.74 -5.51
CA VAL A 275 -5.90 -30.54 -6.15
C VAL A 275 -6.83 -29.61 -6.91
N ALA A 276 -6.74 -29.61 -8.24
CA ALA A 276 -7.62 -28.81 -9.08
C ALA A 276 -9.06 -29.33 -9.06
N TYR A 277 -10.04 -28.43 -9.05
CA TYR A 277 -11.44 -28.79 -9.32
C TYR A 277 -11.64 -29.13 -10.80
N LEU A 278 -11.12 -28.28 -11.69
CA LEU A 278 -11.16 -28.47 -13.14
C LEU A 278 -9.80 -28.93 -13.64
N ASP A 279 -9.78 -29.96 -14.48
CA ASP A 279 -8.55 -30.42 -15.12
C ASP A 279 -7.92 -29.33 -16.00
N ALA A 280 -8.74 -28.49 -16.64
CA ALA A 280 -8.29 -27.36 -17.46
C ALA A 280 -7.46 -26.33 -16.67
N GLN A 281 -7.71 -26.19 -15.37
CA GLN A 281 -6.99 -25.23 -14.51
C GLN A 281 -5.79 -25.85 -13.79
N LYS A 282 -5.52 -27.15 -13.97
CA LYS A 282 -4.50 -27.86 -13.21
C LYS A 282 -3.11 -27.26 -13.37
N GLU A 283 -2.73 -26.92 -14.60
CA GLU A 283 -1.44 -26.31 -14.91
C GLU A 283 -1.33 -24.91 -14.27
N GLU A 284 -2.37 -24.09 -14.40
CA GLU A 284 -2.40 -22.73 -13.84
C GLU A 284 -2.33 -22.75 -12.30
N ILE A 285 -2.98 -23.71 -11.65
CA ILE A 285 -2.91 -23.88 -10.19
C ILE A 285 -1.50 -24.32 -9.77
N ALA A 286 -0.87 -25.23 -10.53
CA ALA A 286 0.49 -25.68 -10.25
C ALA A 286 1.49 -24.50 -10.37
N GLU A 287 1.38 -23.69 -11.42
CA GLU A 287 2.21 -22.48 -11.58
C GLU A 287 2.05 -21.51 -10.41
N LEU A 288 0.81 -21.21 -9.99
CA LEU A 288 0.57 -20.33 -8.84
C LEU A 288 1.10 -20.92 -7.54
N HIS A 289 1.04 -22.24 -7.38
CA HIS A 289 1.60 -22.93 -6.23
C HIS A 289 3.12 -22.82 -6.19
N GLU A 290 3.80 -23.07 -7.30
CA GLU A 290 5.26 -22.95 -7.42
C GLU A 290 5.71 -21.51 -7.11
N ILE A 291 5.03 -20.49 -7.65
CA ILE A 291 5.31 -19.07 -7.33
C ILE A 291 5.23 -18.83 -5.82
N THR A 292 4.25 -19.42 -5.15
CA THR A 292 4.05 -19.27 -3.71
C THR A 292 5.16 -19.95 -2.92
N VAL A 293 5.55 -21.16 -3.32
CA VAL A 293 6.65 -21.91 -2.71
C VAL A 293 7.97 -21.15 -2.87
N ASP A 294 8.27 -20.67 -4.08
CA ASP A 294 9.46 -19.87 -4.38
C ASP A 294 9.52 -18.59 -3.55
N ALA A 295 8.39 -17.91 -3.37
CA ALA A 295 8.30 -16.72 -2.53
C ALA A 295 8.63 -17.04 -1.07
N TYR A 296 8.09 -18.13 -0.54
CA TYR A 296 8.36 -18.60 0.82
C TYR A 296 9.83 -19.01 1.00
N GLU A 297 10.41 -19.75 0.05
CA GLU A 297 11.82 -20.15 0.09
C GLU A 297 12.76 -18.94 0.08
N ARG A 298 12.43 -17.92 -0.72
CA ARG A 298 13.17 -16.65 -0.76
C ARG A 298 13.15 -15.95 0.61
N GLU A 299 11.98 -15.88 1.24
CA GLU A 299 11.85 -15.30 2.58
C GLU A 299 12.67 -16.08 3.63
N LEU A 300 12.64 -17.42 3.58
CA LEU A 300 13.45 -18.25 4.48
C LEU A 300 14.95 -18.01 4.29
N LEU A 301 15.40 -17.86 3.05
CA LEU A 301 16.79 -17.55 2.73
C LEU A 301 17.19 -16.21 3.34
N GLU A 302 16.36 -15.17 3.17
CA GLU A 302 16.61 -13.86 3.77
C GLU A 302 16.69 -13.91 5.30
N LEU A 303 15.82 -14.68 5.95
CA LEU A 303 15.83 -14.84 7.41
C LEU A 303 17.11 -15.54 7.88
N ARG A 304 17.55 -16.56 7.14
CA ARG A 304 18.82 -17.26 7.39
C ARG A 304 20.01 -16.32 7.25
N GLU A 305 20.04 -15.48 6.20
CA GLU A 305 21.09 -14.48 5.99
C GLU A 305 21.12 -13.42 7.11
N LYS A 306 19.95 -13.02 7.60
CA LYS A 306 19.82 -12.09 8.73
C LYS A 306 20.23 -12.71 10.07
N GLY A 307 20.59 -14.00 10.10
CA GLY A 307 21.01 -14.71 11.32
C GLY A 307 19.88 -14.86 12.34
N ILE A 308 18.64 -14.66 11.93
CA ILE A 308 17.47 -14.88 12.77
C ILE A 308 17.26 -16.40 12.79
N GLY A 309 17.59 -17.03 13.92
CA GLY A 309 17.39 -18.46 14.11
C GLY A 309 15.95 -18.85 13.84
N ILE A 310 15.76 -19.85 12.97
CA ILE A 310 14.49 -20.52 12.70
C ILE A 310 14.22 -21.53 13.82
#